data_AF-A0A554JPK4-F1
#
_entry.id   AF-A0A554JPK4-F1
#
_cell.length_a   1.000
_cell.length_b   1.000
_cell.length_c   1.000
_cell.angle_alpha   90.00
_cell.angle_beta   90.00
_cell.angle_gamma   90.00
#
_symmetry.space_group_name_H-M   'P 1'
#
loop_
_entity.id
_entity.type
_entity.pdbx_description
1 polymer ?
#
loop_
_entity_poly.entity_id
_entity_poly.type
_entity_poly.pdbx_seq_one_letter_code
_entity_poly.pdbx_strand_id
1 'polypeptide(L)'
;MKNILSNDIIVEWGLQSLPQEKQIEMVERIGKIIYQAILVRSLDILSEKEQTEFDLLLDEDTTTPDDVLAFLQKKIPSFEKMVLEERKNLKEDLLIQV
;
A
#
# COMPACT_ATOMS: atom_id res chain seq x y z
N MET A 1 -2.52 7.44 -3.97
CA MET A 1 -1.52 6.75 -3.10
C MET A 1 -1.03 7.57 -1.91
N LYS A 2 -1.41 8.84 -1.74
CA LYS A 2 -0.96 9.67 -0.61
C LYS A 2 -1.31 9.10 0.78
N ASN A 3 -2.26 8.17 0.84
CA ASN A 3 -2.74 7.59 2.10
C ASN A 3 -1.95 6.36 2.57
N ILE A 4 -1.15 5.71 1.72
CA ILE A 4 -0.38 4.50 2.11
C ILE A 4 1.07 4.80 2.52
N LEU A 5 1.62 5.95 2.11
CA LEU A 5 2.96 6.39 2.49
C LEU A 5 2.87 7.62 3.39
N SER A 6 3.71 7.66 4.43
CA SER A 6 3.92 8.88 5.20
C SER A 6 4.59 9.95 4.33
N ASN A 7 4.23 11.21 4.53
CA ASN A 7 4.95 12.34 3.92
C ASN A 7 6.44 12.34 4.29
N ASP A 8 6.80 11.71 5.42
CA ASP A 8 8.16 11.70 5.97
C ASP A 8 8.92 10.40 5.71
N ILE A 9 8.41 9.51 4.82
CA ILE A 9 9.01 8.19 4.59
C ILE A 9 10.48 8.26 4.16
N ILE A 10 10.87 9.32 3.45
CA ILE A 10 12.26 9.58 3.03
C ILE A 10 13.18 9.68 4.27
N VAL A 11 12.72 10.36 5.33
CA VAL A 11 13.48 10.52 6.57
C VAL A 11 13.38 9.25 7.41
N GLU A 12 12.16 8.72 7.60
CA GLU A 12 11.92 7.52 8.42
C GLU A 12 12.72 6.29 7.97
N TRP A 13 12.98 6.17 6.66
CA TRP A 13 13.68 5.03 6.04
C TRP A 13 15.12 5.39 5.64
N GLY A 14 15.60 6.59 5.99
CA GLY A 14 17.00 6.98 5.78
C GLY A 14 17.38 7.24 4.32
N LEU A 15 16.41 7.50 3.44
CA LEU A 15 16.61 7.74 2.01
C LEU A 15 17.15 9.15 1.68
N GLN A 16 17.18 10.05 2.67
CA GLN A 16 17.62 11.44 2.54
C GLN A 16 19.05 11.62 1.99
N SER A 17 19.91 10.59 2.10
CA SER A 17 21.27 10.61 1.55
C SER A 17 21.33 10.34 0.04
N LEU A 18 20.24 9.84 -0.55
CA LEU A 18 20.15 9.56 -1.98
C LEU A 18 19.92 10.86 -2.76
N PRO A 19 20.34 10.93 -4.05
CA PRO A 19 19.92 12.00 -4.95
C PRO A 19 18.39 12.11 -5.05
N GLN A 20 17.86 13.31 -5.27
CA GLN A 20 16.40 13.57 -5.28
C GLN A 20 15.63 12.66 -6.25
N GLU A 21 16.15 12.45 -7.46
CA GLU A 21 15.54 11.56 -8.44
C GLU A 21 15.45 10.12 -7.92
N LYS A 22 16.49 9.64 -7.23
CA LYS A 22 16.51 8.32 -6.60
C LYS A 22 15.59 8.24 -5.39
N GLN A 23 15.41 9.32 -4.63
CA GLN A 23 14.41 9.35 -3.57
C GLN A 23 13.00 9.17 -4.12
N ILE A 24 12.66 9.88 -5.20
CA ILE A 24 11.34 9.78 -5.86
C ILE A 24 11.11 8.36 -6.37
N GLU A 25 12.08 7.81 -7.13
CA GLU A 25 12.01 6.44 -7.66
C GLU A 25 11.80 5.40 -6.55
N MET A 26 12.54 5.53 -5.44
CA MET A 26 12.42 4.61 -4.30
C MET A 26 11.06 4.74 -3.61
N VAL A 27 10.57 5.96 -3.40
CA VAL A 27 9.25 6.20 -2.78
C VAL A 27 8.13 5.60 -3.63
N GLU A 28 8.16 5.79 -4.94
CA GLU A 28 7.17 5.21 -5.86
C GLU A 28 7.19 3.68 -5.81
N ARG A 29 8.39 3.10 -5.84
CA ARG A 29 8.57 1.65 -5.81
C ARG A 29 8.12 1.04 -4.48
N ILE A 30 8.44 1.68 -3.36
CA ILE A 30 7.95 1.31 -2.02
C ILE A 30 6.42 1.37 -1.96
N GLY A 31 5.83 2.46 -2.45
CA GLY A 31 4.38 2.63 -2.53
C GLY A 31 3.70 1.51 -3.29
N LYS A 32 4.27 1.12 -4.45
CA LYS A 32 3.74 0.01 -5.25
C LYS A 32 3.78 -1.33 -4.51
N ILE A 33 4.88 -1.63 -3.81
CA ILE A 33 5.02 -2.90 -3.09
C ILE A 33 4.02 -2.97 -1.93
N ILE A 34 3.89 -1.89 -1.14
CA ILE A 34 2.91 -1.83 -0.04
C ILE A 34 1.48 -1.94 -0.58
N TYR A 35 1.18 -1.25 -1.67
CA TYR A 35 -0.13 -1.34 -2.32
C TYR A 35 -0.46 -2.78 -2.73
N GLN A 36 0.48 -3.49 -3.36
CA GLN A 36 0.30 -4.89 -3.73
C GLN A 36 0.08 -5.80 -2.52
N ALA A 37 0.85 -5.61 -1.45
CA ALA A 37 0.69 -6.39 -0.20
C ALA A 37 -0.69 -6.16 0.44
N ILE A 38 -1.16 -4.90 0.46
CA ILE A 38 -2.50 -4.54 0.92
C ILE A 38 -3.58 -5.26 0.09
N LEU A 39 -3.45 -5.30 -1.24
CA LEU A 39 -4.44 -5.98 -2.08
C LEU A 39 -4.53 -7.46 -1.74
N VAL A 40 -3.38 -8.15 -1.69
CA VAL A 40 -3.32 -9.58 -1.39
C VAL A 40 -3.94 -9.87 -0.02
N ARG A 41 -3.53 -9.15 1.01
CA ARG A 41 -4.04 -9.36 2.37
C ARG A 41 -5.51 -9.00 2.52
N SER A 42 -6.01 -8.07 1.71
CA SER A 42 -7.43 -7.72 1.71
C SER A 42 -8.30 -8.86 1.21
N LEU A 43 -7.84 -9.65 0.23
CA LEU A 43 -8.59 -10.80 -0.28
C LEU A 43 -8.86 -11.85 0.80
N ASP A 44 -7.93 -12.04 1.75
CA ASP A 44 -8.10 -12.96 2.89
C ASP A 44 -9.12 -12.45 3.92
N ILE A 45 -9.44 -11.16 3.91
CA ILE A 45 -10.31 -10.51 4.91
C ILE A 45 -11.72 -10.29 4.35
N LEU A 46 -11.83 -9.94 3.07
CA LEU A 46 -13.12 -9.68 2.43
C LEU A 46 -13.95 -10.95 2.38
N SER A 47 -15.25 -10.84 2.68
CA SER A 47 -16.19 -11.94 2.43
C SER A 47 -16.35 -12.20 0.93
N GLU A 48 -16.85 -13.38 0.55
CA GLU A 48 -17.09 -13.72 -0.87
C GLU A 48 -17.91 -12.66 -1.63
N LYS A 49 -18.93 -12.11 -0.96
CA LYS A 49 -19.75 -11.03 -1.52
C LYS A 49 -18.92 -9.77 -1.76
N GLU A 50 -18.08 -9.40 -0.81
CA GLU A 50 -17.24 -8.21 -0.92
C GLU A 50 -16.09 -8.39 -1.90
N GLN A 51 -15.58 -9.62 -2.07
CA GLN A 51 -14.64 -9.96 -3.15
C GLN A 51 -15.29 -9.79 -4.52
N THR A 52 -16.55 -10.21 -4.68
CA THR A 52 -17.29 -9.96 -5.94
C THR A 52 -17.47 -8.47 -6.21
N GLU A 53 -17.84 -7.68 -5.19
CA GLU A 53 -17.91 -6.21 -5.31
C GLU A 53 -16.54 -5.59 -5.64
N PHE A 54 -15.46 -6.18 -5.12
CA PHE A 54 -14.10 -5.75 -5.38
C PHE A 54 -13.66 -6.06 -6.81
N ASP A 55 -13.97 -7.25 -7.34
CA ASP A 55 -13.69 -7.63 -8.73
C ASP A 55 -14.40 -6.69 -9.71
N LEU A 56 -15.67 -6.38 -9.46
CA LEU A 56 -16.44 -5.44 -10.28
C LEU A 56 -15.82 -4.03 -10.28
N LEU A 57 -15.30 -3.58 -9.14
CA LEU A 57 -14.58 -2.30 -9.06
C LEU A 57 -13.31 -2.34 -9.92
N LEU A 58 -12.55 -3.44 -9.90
CA LEU A 58 -11.31 -3.58 -10.66
C LEU A 58 -11.55 -3.69 -12.19
N ASP A 59 -12.71 -4.15 -12.61
CA ASP A 59 -13.10 -4.26 -14.03
C ASP A 59 -13.49 -2.90 -14.65
N GLU A 60 -13.67 -1.84 -13.86
CA GLU A 60 -13.96 -0.50 -14.37
C GLU A 60 -12.68 0.17 -14.92
N ASP A 61 -12.69 0.56 -16.20
CA ASP A 61 -11.56 1.23 -16.87
C ASP A 61 -11.11 2.55 -16.19
N THR A 62 -11.99 3.16 -15.39
CA THR A 62 -11.73 4.42 -14.69
C THR A 62 -11.19 4.24 -13.28
N THR A 63 -11.12 3.01 -12.78
CA THR A 63 -10.73 2.73 -11.39
C THR A 63 -9.28 3.14 -11.13
N THR A 64 -9.09 4.01 -10.14
CA THR A 64 -7.76 4.42 -9.70
C THR A 64 -7.33 3.65 -8.45
N PRO A 65 -6.02 3.61 -8.14
CA PRO A 65 -5.56 3.05 -6.88
C PRO A 65 -6.18 3.69 -5.64
N ASP A 66 -6.55 4.98 -5.71
CA ASP A 66 -7.20 5.66 -4.58
C ASP A 66 -8.65 5.21 -4.39
N ASP A 67 -9.38 4.90 -5.47
CA ASP A 67 -10.73 4.34 -5.40
C ASP A 67 -10.71 2.94 -4.76
N VAL A 68 -9.74 2.12 -5.17
CA VAL A 68 -9.49 0.80 -4.58
C VAL A 68 -9.21 0.91 -3.08
N LEU A 69 -8.30 1.80 -2.67
CA LEU A 69 -7.97 2.00 -1.26
C LEU A 69 -9.18 2.49 -0.46
N ALA A 70 -9.99 3.40 -1.01
CA ALA A 70 -11.19 3.89 -0.36
C ALA A 70 -12.24 2.79 -0.17
N PHE A 71 -12.41 1.90 -1.16
CA PHE A 71 -13.27 0.73 -1.04
C PHE A 71 -12.79 -0.20 0.08
N LEU A 72 -11.50 -0.56 0.08
CA LEU A 72 -10.92 -1.45 1.09
C LEU A 72 -11.02 -0.85 2.49
N GLN A 73 -10.75 0.44 2.65
CA GLN A 73 -10.90 1.16 3.92
C GLN A 73 -12.33 1.13 4.46
N LYS A 74 -13.32 1.21 3.58
CA LYS A 74 -14.75 1.12 3.95
C LYS A 74 -15.15 -0.29 4.37
N LYS A 75 -14.56 -1.32 3.75
CA LYS A 75 -14.91 -2.74 3.99
C LYS A 75 -14.14 -3.36 5.15
N ILE A 76 -12.91 -2.92 5.39
CA ILE A 76 -12.00 -3.51 6.37
C ILE A 76 -11.86 -2.54 7.55
N PRO A 77 -12.51 -2.78 8.71
CA PRO A 77 -12.45 -1.86 9.85
C PRO A 77 -11.02 -1.63 10.38
N SER A 78 -10.14 -2.62 10.21
CA SER A 78 -8.73 -2.56 10.61
C SER A 78 -7.79 -2.09 9.50
N PHE A 79 -8.30 -1.48 8.42
CA PHE A 79 -7.52 -1.15 7.24
C PHE A 79 -6.28 -0.30 7.56
N GLU A 80 -6.43 0.79 8.32
CA GLU A 80 -5.29 1.66 8.69
C GLU A 80 -4.20 0.89 9.44
N LYS A 81 -4.60 -0.02 10.33
CA LYS A 81 -3.66 -0.87 11.06
C LYS A 81 -2.92 -1.81 10.11
N MET A 82 -3.64 -2.40 9.15
CA MET A 82 -3.05 -3.25 8.12
C MET A 82 -2.04 -2.48 7.26
N VAL A 83 -2.34 -1.25 6.83
CA VAL A 83 -1.40 -0.40 6.09
C VAL A 83 -0.11 -0.16 6.88
N LEU A 84 -0.23 0.15 8.17
CA LEU A 84 0.93 0.35 9.05
C LEU A 84 1.76 -0.94 9.23
N GLU A 85 1.10 -2.09 9.32
CA GLU A 85 1.75 -3.39 9.39
C GLU A 85 2.51 -3.70 8.10
N GLU A 86 1.91 -3.53 6.91
CA GLU A 86 2.59 -3.78 5.64
C GLU A 86 3.79 -2.84 5.42
N ARG A 87 3.68 -1.57 5.85
CA ARG A 87 4.81 -0.65 5.87
C ARG A 87 5.95 -1.15 6.75
N LYS A 88 5.61 -1.63 7.95
CA LYS A 88 6.60 -2.15 8.90
C LYS A 88 7.25 -3.42 8.36
N ASN A 89 6.46 -4.36 7.85
CA ASN A 89 6.93 -5.62 7.27
C ASN A 89 7.90 -5.34 6.12
N LEU A 90 7.54 -4.46 5.18
CA LEU A 90 8.43 -4.12 4.08
C LEU A 90 9.73 -3.46 4.56
N LYS A 91 9.66 -2.57 5.55
CA LYS A 91 10.87 -1.97 6.13
C LYS A 91 11.77 -3.03 6.76
N GLU A 92 11.20 -3.97 7.49
CA GLU A 92 11.94 -5.09 8.09
C GLU A 92 12.57 -5.98 7.01
N ASP A 93 11.83 -6.35 5.98
CA ASP A 93 12.33 -7.16 4.86
C ASP A 93 13.49 -6.49 4.11
N LEU A 94 13.47 -5.16 3.97
CA LEU A 94 14.55 -4.41 3.33
C LEU A 94 15.79 -4.25 4.23
N LEU A 95 15.61 -4.14 5.55
CA LEU A 95 16.70 -3.97 6.52
C LEU A 95 17.31 -5.30 6.99
N ILE A 96 16.59 -6.41 6.89
CA ILE A 96 17.02 -7.77 7.26
C ILE A 96 17.65 -8.49 6.07
N GLN A 97 17.91 -7.83 4.92
CA GLN A 97 18.78 -8.40 3.89
C GLN A 97 20.23 -8.46 4.41
N VAL A 98 20.55 -9.58 5.08
CA VAL A 98 21.89 -10.01 5.48
C VAL A 98 22.53 -10.81 4.35
#